data_AF-A0A158GQ71-F1
#
_entry.id   AF-A0A158GQ71-F1
#
_cell.length_a   1.000
_cell.length_b   1.000
_cell.length_c   1.000
_cell.angle_alpha   90.00
_cell.angle_beta   90.00
_cell.angle_gamma   90.00
#
_symmetry.space_group_name_H-M   'P 1'
#
loop_
_entity.id
_entity.type
_entity.pdbx_description
1 polymer ?
#
loop_
_entity_poly.entity_id
_entity_poly.type
_entity_poly.pdbx_seq_one_letter_code
_entity_poly.pdbx_strand_id
1 'polypeptide(L)'
;MPESKHPDACRIGVAFIEAQLTTLFAYASLLSDWIDRGAPPPDFAKAAPLLARKRSHPEAHTHSEDGTPMKSPPPEDALSWPSFDTADKRIAFALIVPCTNAILAVAEYFDVHRLSASRAPEVQFLMRLRDAAVNGNTFSIPADEYMPHAAYAGLIVEPTLDGTLLFSDGVRPGFIEFGDTVGLLRYLTKLLKSMQSAISGGDAG
;
A
#
# COMPACT_ATOMS: atom_id res chain seq x y z
N MET A 1 17.25 36.50 1.61
CA MET A 1 16.90 35.38 0.70
C MET A 1 15.57 34.84 1.18
N PRO A 2 14.56 34.63 0.31
CA PRO A 2 13.33 34.01 0.79
C PRO A 2 13.65 32.54 1.06
N GLU A 3 13.60 32.14 2.32
CA GLU A 3 13.52 30.72 2.68
C GLU A 3 12.30 30.18 1.94
N SER A 4 12.54 29.40 0.89
CA SER A 4 11.52 28.56 0.30
C SER A 4 11.06 27.63 1.42
N LYS A 5 9.93 27.96 2.06
CA LYS A 5 9.24 27.12 3.03
C LYS A 5 8.92 25.79 2.36
N HIS A 6 9.87 24.86 2.40
CA HIS A 6 9.58 23.47 2.08
C HIS A 6 8.44 23.07 3.02
N PRO A 7 7.29 22.63 2.49
CA PRO A 7 6.19 22.25 3.34
C PRO A 7 6.64 21.10 4.24
N ASP A 8 6.33 21.21 5.53
CA ASP A 8 6.68 20.22 6.55
C ASP A 8 6.26 18.81 6.10
N ALA A 9 7.26 17.95 5.88
CA ALA A 9 7.08 16.58 5.42
C ALA A 9 6.23 15.74 6.39
N CYS A 10 6.29 16.02 7.69
CA CYS A 10 5.44 15.33 8.64
C CYS A 10 3.97 15.72 8.43
N ARG A 11 3.69 17.02 8.17
CA ARG A 11 2.32 17.51 7.94
C ARG A 11 1.74 16.96 6.64
N ILE A 12 2.51 16.95 5.56
CA ILE A 12 2.07 16.34 4.30
C ILE A 12 1.89 14.83 4.47
N GLY A 13 2.82 14.16 5.15
CA GLY A 13 2.76 12.72 5.41
C GLY A 13 1.49 12.33 6.17
N VAL A 14 1.08 13.11 7.18
CA VAL A 14 -0.20 12.89 7.87
C VAL A 14 -1.38 12.93 6.91
N ALA A 15 -1.50 13.99 6.10
CA ALA A 15 -2.61 14.12 5.16
C ALA A 15 -2.60 13.01 4.10
N PHE A 16 -1.40 12.61 3.66
CA PHE A 16 -1.21 11.52 2.71
C PHE A 16 -1.66 10.18 3.28
N ILE A 17 -1.23 9.82 4.50
CA ILE A 17 -1.63 8.57 5.15
C ILE A 17 -3.14 8.58 5.46
N GLU A 18 -3.71 9.72 5.89
CA GLU A 18 -5.15 9.86 6.11
C GLU A 18 -5.96 9.65 4.82
N ALA A 19 -5.45 10.08 3.66
CA ALA A 19 -6.08 9.80 2.37
C ALA A 19 -6.02 8.31 1.99
N GLN A 20 -4.89 7.63 2.24
CA GLN A 20 -4.78 6.17 2.06
C GLN A 20 -5.77 5.43 2.96
N LEU A 21 -5.82 5.79 4.25
CA LEU A 21 -6.76 5.23 5.22
C LEU A 21 -8.21 5.43 4.79
N THR A 22 -8.57 6.63 4.33
CA THR A 22 -9.93 6.92 3.86
C THR A 22 -10.31 6.02 2.68
N THR A 23 -9.39 5.85 1.72
CA THR A 23 -9.61 4.98 0.56
C THR A 23 -9.76 3.52 0.98
N LEU A 24 -8.90 3.03 1.88
CA LEU A 24 -8.96 1.67 2.42
C LEU A 24 -10.30 1.40 3.13
N PHE A 25 -10.74 2.31 4.00
CA PHE A 25 -12.04 2.18 4.67
C PHE A 25 -13.19 2.19 3.68
N ALA A 26 -13.22 3.15 2.76
CA ALA A 26 -14.28 3.23 1.75
C ALA A 26 -14.35 1.95 0.92
N TYR A 27 -13.20 1.44 0.46
CA TYR A 27 -13.12 0.22 -0.32
C TYR A 27 -13.60 -0.99 0.48
N ALA A 28 -13.09 -1.19 1.70
CA ALA A 28 -13.47 -2.31 2.55
C ALA A 28 -14.96 -2.27 2.95
N SER A 29 -15.50 -1.10 3.28
CA SER A 29 -16.92 -0.94 3.63
C SER A 29 -17.84 -1.20 2.45
N LEU A 30 -17.52 -0.69 1.25
CA LEU A 30 -18.30 -0.97 0.04
C LEU A 30 -18.25 -2.45 -0.33
N LEU A 31 -17.08 -3.08 -0.19
CA LEU A 31 -16.91 -4.50 -0.43
C LEU A 31 -17.71 -5.35 0.56
N SER A 32 -17.64 -5.03 1.86
CA SER A 32 -18.41 -5.74 2.89
C SER A 32 -19.90 -5.65 2.63
N ASP A 33 -20.44 -4.44 2.40
CA ASP A 33 -21.87 -4.24 2.12
C ASP A 33 -22.33 -5.01 0.88
N TRP A 34 -21.49 -5.03 -0.16
CA TRP A 34 -21.77 -5.78 -1.39
C TRP A 34 -21.78 -7.30 -1.15
N ILE A 35 -20.89 -7.82 -0.30
CA ILE A 35 -20.86 -9.24 0.07
C ILE A 35 -22.04 -9.61 0.97
N ASP A 36 -22.32 -8.80 1.98
CA ASP A 36 -23.40 -9.01 2.96
C ASP A 36 -24.79 -9.05 2.29
N ARG A 37 -24.94 -8.32 1.17
CA ARG A 37 -26.16 -8.35 0.33
C ARG A 37 -26.24 -9.53 -0.64
N GLY A 38 -25.25 -10.42 -0.64
CA GLY A 38 -25.19 -11.56 -1.56
C GLY A 38 -25.00 -11.16 -3.02
N ALA A 39 -24.36 -10.03 -3.29
CA ALA A 39 -24.21 -9.54 -4.65
C ALA A 39 -23.28 -10.45 -5.49
N PRO A 40 -23.59 -10.65 -6.78
CA PRO A 40 -22.80 -11.49 -7.68
C PRO A 40 -21.40 -10.91 -7.90
N PRO A 41 -20.38 -11.70 -8.32
CA PRO A 41 -19.03 -11.21 -8.67
C PRO A 41 -19.02 -9.95 -9.54
N PRO A 42 -17.99 -9.09 -9.42
CA PRO A 42 -17.94 -7.85 -10.17
C PRO A 42 -17.86 -8.17 -11.66
N ASP A 43 -18.75 -7.55 -12.42
CA ASP A 43 -18.75 -7.62 -13.87
C ASP A 43 -17.90 -6.46 -14.41
N PHE A 44 -16.69 -6.78 -14.86
CA PHE A 44 -15.75 -5.78 -15.36
C PHE A 44 -16.21 -5.11 -16.65
N ALA A 45 -17.14 -5.70 -17.42
CA ALA A 45 -17.72 -5.04 -18.59
C ALA A 45 -18.46 -3.75 -18.20
N LYS A 46 -18.99 -3.68 -16.97
CA LYS A 46 -19.66 -2.47 -16.45
C LYS A 46 -18.72 -1.30 -16.21
N ALA A 47 -17.40 -1.51 -16.20
CA ALA A 47 -16.42 -0.43 -16.11
C ALA A 47 -16.20 0.29 -17.46
N ALA A 48 -16.63 -0.28 -18.59
CA ALA A 48 -16.39 0.27 -19.93
C ALA A 48 -16.80 1.75 -20.10
N PRO A 49 -17.95 2.23 -19.60
CA PRO A 49 -18.32 3.64 -19.70
C PRO A 49 -17.39 4.59 -18.94
N LEU A 50 -16.75 4.11 -17.88
CA LEU A 50 -15.77 4.89 -17.10
C LEU A 50 -14.44 4.95 -17.84
N LEU A 51 -14.00 3.82 -18.40
CA LEU A 51 -12.76 3.71 -19.18
C LEU A 51 -12.82 4.51 -20.50
N ALA A 52 -14.02 4.66 -21.08
CA ALA A 52 -14.25 5.46 -22.28
C ALA A 52 -14.05 6.98 -22.05
N ARG A 53 -14.09 7.46 -20.80
CA ARG A 53 -13.94 8.88 -20.46
C ARG A 53 -12.47 9.25 -20.31
N LYS A 54 -11.74 9.35 -21.44
CA LYS A 54 -10.35 9.84 -21.46
C LYS A 54 -10.31 11.32 -21.85
N ARG A 55 -9.56 12.13 -21.08
CA ARG A 55 -9.24 13.54 -21.42
C ARG A 55 -7.81 13.70 -21.95
N SER A 56 -6.99 12.67 -21.84
CA SER A 56 -5.66 12.64 -22.45
C SER A 56 -5.82 12.63 -23.97
N HIS A 57 -5.16 13.58 -24.63
CA HIS A 57 -5.03 13.60 -26.08
C HIS A 57 -3.63 13.09 -26.44
N PRO A 58 -3.51 12.11 -27.34
CA PRO A 58 -2.21 11.59 -27.74
C PRO A 58 -1.36 12.69 -28.37
N GLU A 59 -0.12 12.85 -27.89
CA GLU A 59 0.88 13.63 -28.61
C GLU A 59 1.46 12.81 -29.77
N ALA A 60 1.68 13.44 -30.91
CA ALA A 60 2.10 12.78 -32.17
C ALA A 60 3.47 12.08 -32.10
N HIS A 61 4.23 12.25 -31.02
CA HIS A 61 5.59 11.72 -30.83
C HIS A 61 5.73 10.79 -29.62
N THR A 62 4.64 10.47 -28.94
CA THR A 62 4.65 9.46 -27.89
C THR A 62 4.74 8.06 -28.52
N HIS A 63 5.65 7.22 -28.01
CA HIS A 63 5.71 5.81 -28.37
C HIS A 63 4.40 5.12 -27.96
N SER A 64 3.47 5.02 -28.91
CA SER A 64 2.26 4.19 -28.90
C SER A 64 1.42 4.28 -27.61
N GLU A 65 0.44 5.18 -27.61
CA GLU A 65 -0.75 4.96 -26.79
C GLU A 65 -1.44 3.68 -27.31
N ASP A 66 -1.81 2.78 -26.39
CA ASP A 66 -2.40 1.45 -26.63
C ASP A 66 -1.45 0.34 -27.11
N GLY A 67 -0.13 0.56 -27.01
CA GLY A 67 0.87 -0.42 -27.43
C GLY A 67 1.07 -0.42 -28.94
N THR A 68 2.23 -0.92 -29.38
CA THR A 68 2.49 -1.16 -30.80
C THR A 68 1.35 -1.99 -31.40
N PRO A 69 0.89 -1.73 -32.64
CA PRO A 69 -0.12 -2.56 -33.29
C PRO A 69 0.35 -4.02 -33.26
N MET A 70 -0.20 -4.82 -32.36
CA MET A 70 0.06 -6.25 -32.37
C MET A 70 -0.63 -6.81 -33.61
N LYS A 71 0.07 -7.65 -34.39
CA LYS A 71 -0.45 -8.33 -35.58
C LYS A 71 -1.69 -9.20 -35.31
N SER A 72 -2.08 -9.32 -34.05
CA SER A 72 -3.25 -10.02 -33.57
C SER A 72 -3.81 -9.21 -32.41
N PRO A 73 -5.14 -9.06 -32.28
CA PRO A 73 -5.70 -8.54 -31.03
C PRO A 73 -5.12 -9.38 -29.89
N PRO A 74 -4.73 -8.76 -28.76
CA PRO A 74 -4.34 -9.53 -27.58
C PRO A 74 -5.44 -10.54 -27.29
N PRO A 75 -5.10 -11.78 -26.86
CA PRO A 75 -6.12 -12.74 -26.47
C PRO A 75 -7.12 -12.06 -25.54
N GLU A 76 -8.42 -12.22 -25.80
CA GLU A 76 -9.44 -11.93 -24.79
C GLU A 76 -9.31 -12.96 -23.66
N ASP A 77 -8.19 -12.95 -22.94
CA ASP A 77 -8.20 -13.38 -21.55
C ASP A 77 -8.95 -12.26 -20.82
N ALA A 78 -10.28 -12.30 -20.95
CA ALA A 78 -11.16 -11.36 -20.29
C ALA A 78 -10.79 -11.38 -18.81
N LEU A 79 -10.22 -10.27 -18.32
CA LEU A 79 -10.03 -10.05 -16.89
C LEU A 79 -11.34 -10.45 -16.23
N SER A 80 -11.29 -11.48 -15.40
CA SER A 80 -12.47 -12.04 -14.75
C SER A 80 -12.20 -12.12 -13.27
N TRP A 81 -13.24 -11.86 -12.50
CA TRP A 81 -13.15 -12.00 -11.05
C TRP A 81 -13.03 -13.48 -10.70
N PRO A 82 -12.05 -13.89 -9.89
CA PRO A 82 -11.91 -15.30 -9.51
C PRO A 82 -13.13 -15.79 -8.72
N SER A 83 -13.43 -17.08 -8.82
CA SER A 83 -14.46 -17.70 -7.98
C SER A 83 -13.88 -18.06 -6.60
N PHE A 84 -14.68 -17.83 -5.55
CA PHE A 84 -14.33 -18.13 -4.17
C PHE A 84 -15.45 -18.93 -3.52
N ASP A 85 -15.08 -19.89 -2.68
CA ASP A 85 -15.99 -20.74 -1.90
C ASP A 85 -16.51 -20.05 -0.63
N THR A 86 -15.81 -19.04 -0.12
CA THR A 86 -16.24 -18.28 1.08
C THR A 86 -16.15 -16.78 0.88
N ALA A 87 -16.97 -16.04 1.65
CA ALA A 87 -16.93 -14.58 1.73
C ALA A 87 -15.55 -14.09 2.18
N ASP A 88 -14.96 -14.73 3.20
CA ASP A 88 -13.66 -14.33 3.75
C ASP A 88 -12.54 -14.40 2.70
N LYS A 89 -12.51 -15.45 1.88
CA LYS A 89 -11.54 -15.57 0.78
C LYS A 89 -11.72 -14.48 -0.28
N ARG A 90 -12.97 -14.14 -0.59
CA ARG A 90 -13.31 -13.06 -1.52
C ARG A 90 -12.88 -11.68 -0.97
N ILE A 91 -13.08 -11.46 0.33
CA ILE A 91 -12.66 -10.24 1.03
C ILE A 91 -11.14 -10.13 1.03
N ALA A 92 -10.45 -11.17 1.50
CA ALA A 92 -9.00 -11.22 1.56
C ALA A 92 -8.38 -10.92 0.18
N PHE A 93 -8.83 -11.62 -0.87
CA PHE A 93 -8.35 -11.39 -2.23
C PHE A 93 -8.52 -9.93 -2.69
N ALA A 94 -9.71 -9.36 -2.48
CA ALA A 94 -10.01 -7.99 -2.90
C ALA A 94 -9.20 -6.93 -2.14
N LEU A 95 -8.84 -7.20 -0.88
CA LEU A 95 -8.11 -6.26 -0.02
C LEU A 95 -6.59 -6.30 -0.20
N ILE A 96 -6.05 -7.32 -0.85
CA ILE A 96 -4.59 -7.46 -1.04
C ILE A 96 -3.99 -6.30 -1.80
N VAL A 97 -4.52 -5.99 -2.99
CA VAL A 97 -4.00 -4.91 -3.84
C VAL A 97 -4.05 -3.55 -3.12
N PRO A 98 -5.20 -3.09 -2.56
CA PRO A 98 -5.23 -1.80 -1.90
C PRO A 98 -4.35 -1.76 -0.63
N CYS A 99 -4.25 -2.84 0.15
CA CYS A 99 -3.33 -2.89 1.30
C CYS A 99 -1.87 -2.78 0.87
N THR A 100 -1.43 -3.60 -0.09
CA THR A 100 -0.05 -3.57 -0.59
C THR A 100 0.29 -2.22 -1.19
N ASN A 101 -0.62 -1.61 -1.97
CA ASN A 101 -0.40 -0.28 -2.54
C ASN A 101 -0.26 0.79 -1.46
N ALA A 102 -1.07 0.73 -0.39
CA ALA A 102 -0.97 1.69 0.71
C ALA A 102 0.37 1.54 1.46
N ILE A 103 0.82 0.30 1.70
CA ILE A 103 2.13 0.02 2.31
C ILE A 103 3.26 0.60 1.44
N LEU A 104 3.28 0.25 0.15
CA LEU A 104 4.32 0.72 -0.78
C LEU A 104 4.34 2.25 -0.86
N ALA A 105 3.17 2.87 -1.03
CA ALA A 105 3.07 4.31 -1.20
C ALA A 105 3.53 5.07 0.06
N VAL A 106 3.18 4.59 1.26
CA VAL A 106 3.60 5.20 2.53
C VAL A 106 5.06 4.93 2.82
N ALA A 107 5.57 3.73 2.55
CA ALA A 107 6.99 3.42 2.71
C ALA A 107 7.88 4.27 1.79
N GLU A 108 7.48 4.42 0.52
CA GLU A 108 8.18 5.28 -0.44
C GLU A 108 8.15 6.76 0.01
N TYR A 109 7.00 7.23 0.51
CA TYR A 109 6.90 8.56 1.10
C TYR A 109 7.90 8.73 2.26
N PHE A 110 7.98 7.75 3.15
CA PHE A 110 8.94 7.79 4.26
C PHE A 110 10.38 7.82 3.76
N ASP A 111 10.71 7.09 2.70
CA ASP A 111 12.07 7.03 2.18
C ASP A 111 12.48 8.33 1.48
N VAL A 112 11.65 8.84 0.57
CA VAL A 112 11.87 10.10 -0.15
C VAL A 112 12.05 11.28 0.81
N HIS A 113 11.33 11.26 1.94
CA HIS A 113 11.41 12.32 2.96
C HIS A 113 12.39 12.01 4.11
N ARG A 114 13.22 10.96 3.99
CA ARG A 114 14.22 10.54 5.00
C ARG A 114 13.65 10.21 6.38
N LEU A 115 12.35 9.91 6.46
CA LEU A 115 11.68 9.43 7.66
C LEU A 115 11.99 7.94 7.91
N SER A 116 12.37 7.20 6.87
CA SER A 116 12.82 5.79 6.93
C SER A 116 14.05 5.59 7.83
N ALA A 117 14.85 6.63 8.06
CA ALA A 117 16.00 6.59 8.97
C ALA A 117 15.61 6.48 10.47
N SER A 118 14.34 6.67 10.81
CA SER A 118 13.85 6.51 12.18
C SER A 118 14.02 5.08 12.66
N ARG A 119 14.64 4.90 13.85
CA ARG A 119 14.79 3.58 14.51
C ARG A 119 13.52 3.09 15.21
N ALA A 120 12.39 3.78 15.04
CA ALA A 120 11.11 3.34 15.58
C ALA A 120 10.74 1.96 14.98
N PRO A 121 10.37 0.96 15.81
CA PRO A 121 10.12 -0.40 15.33
C PRO A 121 9.07 -0.48 14.22
N GLU A 122 8.05 0.38 14.26
CA GLU A 122 6.96 0.38 13.28
C GLU A 122 7.40 0.97 11.94
N VAL A 123 8.35 1.92 11.96
CA VAL A 123 8.95 2.44 10.72
C VAL A 123 9.83 1.38 10.09
N GLN A 124 10.66 0.72 10.89
CA GLN A 124 11.49 -0.38 10.42
C GLN A 124 10.65 -1.55 9.90
N PHE A 125 9.53 -1.85 10.57
CA PHE A 125 8.53 -2.82 10.13
C PHE A 125 7.95 -2.44 8.76
N LEU A 126 7.50 -1.19 8.59
CA LEU A 126 7.01 -0.68 7.30
C LEU A 126 8.03 -0.88 6.17
N MET A 127 9.31 -0.55 6.41
CA MET A 127 10.35 -0.72 5.39
C MET A 127 10.54 -2.20 5.01
N ARG A 128 10.49 -3.12 5.99
CA ARG A 128 10.57 -4.56 5.71
C ARG A 128 9.36 -5.09 4.93
N LEU A 129 8.16 -4.57 5.20
CA LEU A 129 6.98 -4.90 4.41
C LEU A 129 7.10 -4.41 2.96
N ARG A 130 7.61 -3.20 2.75
CA ARG A 130 7.89 -2.67 1.41
C ARG A 130 8.85 -3.58 0.65
N ASP A 131 9.98 -3.90 1.25
CA ASP A 131 11.03 -4.70 0.61
C ASP A 131 10.52 -6.10 0.23
N ALA A 132 9.76 -6.73 1.13
CA ALA A 132 9.13 -8.00 0.83
C ALA A 132 8.07 -7.88 -0.27
N ALA A 133 7.23 -6.84 -0.25
CA ALA A 133 6.18 -6.63 -1.26
C ALA A 133 6.74 -6.45 -2.68
N VAL A 134 7.86 -5.74 -2.82
CA VAL A 134 8.55 -5.63 -4.13
C VAL A 134 9.30 -6.90 -4.52
N ASN A 135 9.59 -7.78 -3.56
CA ASN A 135 10.26 -9.06 -3.74
C ASN A 135 9.28 -10.24 -3.75
N GLY A 136 8.17 -10.12 -4.49
CA GLY A 136 7.20 -11.21 -4.64
C GLY A 136 6.54 -11.65 -3.32
N ASN A 137 6.42 -10.74 -2.36
CA ASN A 137 5.95 -10.99 -0.99
C ASN A 137 6.80 -11.98 -0.20
N THR A 138 8.12 -11.99 -0.43
CA THR A 138 9.09 -12.83 0.29
C THR A 138 10.07 -11.95 1.02
N PHE A 139 10.30 -12.22 2.30
CA PHE A 139 11.33 -11.52 3.05
C PHE A 139 12.71 -11.79 2.46
N SER A 140 13.48 -10.72 2.30
CA SER A 140 14.91 -10.79 1.98
C SER A 140 15.66 -10.03 3.06
N ILE A 141 16.38 -10.76 3.90
CA ILE A 141 17.08 -10.23 5.08
C ILE A 141 18.53 -10.69 5.01
N PRO A 142 19.47 -9.78 4.67
CA PRO A 142 20.90 -10.11 4.62
C PRO A 142 21.41 -10.60 5.99
N ALA A 143 22.13 -11.71 6.00
CA ALA A 143 22.64 -12.32 7.24
C ALA A 143 23.77 -11.53 7.91
N ASP A 144 24.42 -10.63 7.17
CA ASP A 144 25.60 -9.87 7.56
C ASP A 144 25.33 -8.39 7.88
N GLU A 145 24.07 -7.94 7.78
CA GLU A 145 23.68 -6.55 8.06
C GLU A 145 23.04 -6.41 9.44
N TYR A 146 23.40 -5.34 10.17
CA TYR A 146 22.72 -4.99 11.41
C TYR A 146 21.25 -4.67 11.10
N MET A 147 20.34 -5.45 11.66
CA MET A 147 18.90 -5.23 11.52
C MET A 147 18.33 -4.52 12.76
N PRO A 148 17.87 -3.26 12.62
CA PRO A 148 17.07 -2.63 13.66
C PRO A 148 15.83 -3.46 13.99
N HIS A 149 15.38 -3.42 15.25
CA HIS A 149 14.14 -4.09 15.63
C HIS A 149 12.97 -3.58 14.79
N ALA A 150 12.28 -4.48 14.10
CA ALA A 150 11.17 -4.18 13.19
C ALA A 150 9.95 -4.99 13.64
N ALA A 151 8.99 -4.33 14.27
CA ALA A 151 7.81 -4.99 14.82
C ALA A 151 6.59 -4.08 14.86
N TYR A 152 5.41 -4.68 14.73
CA TYR A 152 4.12 -4.02 14.93
C TYR A 152 3.05 -5.05 15.34
N ALA A 153 2.22 -4.72 16.32
CA ALA A 153 1.06 -5.55 16.74
C ALA A 153 1.38 -7.04 17.04
N GLY A 154 2.59 -7.33 17.53
CA GLY A 154 3.04 -8.71 17.80
C GLY A 154 3.64 -9.45 16.58
N LEU A 155 3.54 -8.86 15.39
CA LEU A 155 4.31 -9.28 14.21
C LEU A 155 5.73 -8.74 14.35
N ILE A 156 6.71 -9.64 14.28
CA ILE A 156 8.12 -9.31 14.44
C ILE A 156 8.85 -9.82 13.20
N VAL A 157 9.66 -8.96 12.58
CA VAL A 157 10.57 -9.36 11.52
C VAL A 157 11.91 -9.71 12.15
N GLU A 158 12.30 -10.97 12.03
CA GLU A 158 13.56 -11.52 12.53
C GLU A 158 14.34 -12.23 11.41
N PRO A 159 15.67 -12.40 11.54
CA PRO A 159 16.50 -12.97 10.47
C PRO A 159 16.09 -14.37 10.02
N THR A 160 15.43 -15.13 10.89
CA THR A 160 14.87 -16.47 10.60
C THR A 160 13.78 -16.46 9.52
N LEU A 161 13.22 -15.28 9.20
CA LEU A 161 12.22 -15.12 8.15
C LEU A 161 12.83 -14.97 6.75
N ASP A 162 14.16 -14.90 6.60
CA ASP A 162 14.77 -14.78 5.27
C ASP A 162 14.32 -15.91 4.31
N GLY A 163 13.95 -15.55 3.09
CA GLY A 163 13.42 -16.46 2.08
C GLY A 163 12.02 -17.00 2.36
N THR A 164 11.39 -16.62 3.47
CA THR A 164 10.00 -17.01 3.79
C THR A 164 9.00 -16.02 3.20
N LEU A 165 7.79 -16.52 2.93
CA LEU A 165 6.67 -15.65 2.57
C LEU A 165 6.41 -14.66 3.71
N LEU A 166 6.00 -13.45 3.33
CA LEU A 166 5.43 -12.48 4.24
C LEU A 166 4.23 -13.10 4.98
N PHE A 167 3.84 -12.56 6.15
CA PHE A 167 2.92 -13.16 7.12
C PHE A 167 1.65 -13.87 6.57
N SER A 168 0.45 -13.40 6.89
CA SER A 168 -0.82 -13.96 6.40
C SER A 168 -1.89 -12.86 6.38
N ASP A 169 -2.84 -12.95 5.47
CA ASP A 169 -4.06 -12.13 5.47
C ASP A 169 -5.24 -12.81 6.21
N GLY A 170 -4.95 -13.83 7.01
CA GLY A 170 -5.93 -14.67 7.70
C GLY A 170 -6.48 -15.81 6.82
N VAL A 171 -6.18 -15.80 5.52
CA VAL A 171 -6.64 -16.79 4.54
C VAL A 171 -5.48 -17.48 3.83
N ARG A 172 -4.46 -16.72 3.41
CA ARG A 172 -3.30 -17.22 2.67
C ARG A 172 -2.00 -16.53 3.12
N PRO A 173 -0.86 -17.25 3.10
CA PRO A 173 0.42 -16.66 3.41
C PRO A 173 0.86 -15.67 2.31
N GLY A 174 1.84 -14.83 2.64
CA GLY A 174 2.44 -13.85 1.73
C GLY A 174 1.81 -12.46 1.81
N PHE A 175 0.97 -12.16 2.80
CA PHE A 175 0.23 -10.89 2.87
C PHE A 175 0.10 -10.40 4.32
N ILE A 176 -0.40 -9.16 4.49
CA ILE A 176 -0.74 -8.59 5.79
C ILE A 176 -2.25 -8.50 5.90
N GLU A 177 -2.80 -8.82 7.07
CA GLU A 177 -4.22 -8.60 7.36
C GLU A 177 -4.61 -7.13 7.20
N PHE A 178 -5.83 -6.89 6.73
CA PHE A 178 -6.34 -5.53 6.56
C PHE A 178 -6.27 -4.72 7.86
N GLY A 179 -6.60 -5.35 8.99
CA GLY A 179 -6.56 -4.73 10.32
C GLY A 179 -5.16 -4.24 10.69
N ASP A 180 -4.14 -5.06 10.46
CA ASP A 180 -2.74 -4.72 10.74
C ASP A 180 -2.24 -3.61 9.83
N THR A 181 -2.61 -3.63 8.54
CA THR A 181 -2.28 -2.54 7.60
C THR A 181 -2.86 -1.21 8.07
N VAL A 182 -4.16 -1.17 8.36
CA VAL A 182 -4.85 0.03 8.86
C VAL A 182 -4.28 0.49 10.20
N GLY A 183 -4.01 -0.46 11.10
CA GLY A 183 -3.41 -0.20 12.39
C GLY A 183 -2.04 0.48 12.27
N LEU A 184 -1.16 -0.08 11.44
CA LEU A 184 0.18 0.43 11.18
C LEU A 184 0.10 1.87 10.64
N LEU A 185 -0.72 2.11 9.62
CA LEU A 185 -0.90 3.45 9.04
C LEU A 185 -1.41 4.48 10.06
N ARG A 186 -2.37 4.11 10.91
CA ARG A 186 -2.86 4.96 12.00
C ARG A 186 -1.76 5.26 13.02
N TYR A 187 -0.94 4.27 13.34
CA TYR A 187 0.20 4.46 14.23
C TYR A 187 1.21 5.43 13.63
N LEU A 188 1.61 5.23 12.38
CA LEU A 188 2.53 6.12 11.66
C LEU A 188 1.98 7.56 11.58
N THR A 189 0.67 7.72 11.40
CA THR A 189 0.02 9.05 11.47
C THR A 189 0.25 9.71 12.84
N LYS A 190 0.08 8.97 13.95
CA LYS A 190 0.33 9.49 15.31
C LYS A 190 1.81 9.84 15.51
N LEU A 191 2.71 9.01 15.01
CA LEU A 191 4.16 9.26 15.04
C LEU A 191 4.52 10.56 14.31
N LEU A 192 4.01 10.78 13.11
CA LEU A 192 4.26 12.02 12.37
C LEU A 192 3.68 13.24 13.09
N LYS A 193 2.49 13.13 13.69
CA LYS A 193 1.89 14.21 14.49
C LYS A 193 2.74 14.54 15.72
N SER A 194 3.32 13.55 16.40
CA SER A 194 4.18 13.80 17.56
C SER A 194 5.51 14.46 17.15
N MET A 195 6.11 14.03 16.03
CA MET A 195 7.31 14.66 15.47
C MET A 195 7.10 16.14 15.13
N GLN A 196 5.93 16.52 14.57
CA GLN A 196 5.58 17.93 14.32
C GLN A 196 5.58 18.76 15.61
N SER A 197 4.95 18.22 16.67
CA SER A 197 4.83 18.93 17.94
C SER A 197 6.19 19.15 18.62
N ALA A 198 7.13 18.20 18.48
CA ALA A 198 8.48 18.33 19.03
C ALA A 198 9.30 19.40 18.30
N ILE A 199 9.21 19.45 16.95
CA ILE A 199 9.92 20.45 16.13
C ILE A 199 9.39 21.86 16.45
N SER A 200 8.07 22.03 16.57
CA SER A 200 7.48 23.34 16.87
C SER A 200 7.75 23.84 18.29
N GLY A 201 8.11 22.97 19.24
CA GLY A 201 8.44 23.36 20.61
C GLY A 201 9.92 23.71 20.83
N GLY A 202 10.82 23.24 19.95
CA GLY A 202 12.26 23.49 20.04
C GLY A 202 12.72 24.85 19.50
N ASP A 203 11.89 25.51 18.69
CA ASP A 203 12.18 26.82 18.08
C ASP A 203 11.87 28.03 19.00
N ALA A 204 11.53 27.78 20.27
CA ALA A 204 11.19 28.80 21.27
C ALA A 204 12.28 29.03 22.34
N GLY A 205 13.50 28.54 22.11
CA GLY A 205 14.63 28.61 23.05
C GLY A 205 15.75 29.55 22.62
#